data_AF-A0A1W9W2Z2-F1
#
_entry.id   AF-A0A1W9W2Z2-F1
#
_cell.length_a   1.000
_cell.length_b   1.000
_cell.length_c   1.000
_cell.angle_alpha   90.00
_cell.angle_beta   90.00
_cell.angle_gamma   90.00
#
_symmetry.space_group_name_H-M   'P 1'
#
loop_
_entity.id
_entity.type
_entity.pdbx_description
1 polymer ?
#
loop_
_entity_poly.entity_id
_entity_poly.type
_entity_poly.pdbx_seq_one_letter_code
_entity_poly.pdbx_strand_id
1 'polypeptide(L)'
;MIRKRPLRAVIDTNVVFEGLTKQGGIASAIIDVWLDGMIQTYATLDGMIQTYATNALAYEYADVLSRKVLGSLLKMTRFVDIHYSWRPVSPDPGDDHIIDCAMNANAMVVTSNIRDFRLAQESLRLQVVSPLEFIIGLSGVAFGGERDN
;
A
#
# COMPACT_ATOMS: atom_id res chain seq x y z
N MET A 1 -4.99 27.37 10.78
CA MET A 1 -3.91 26.43 10.41
C MET A 1 -4.50 25.39 9.45
N ILE A 2 -4.17 25.43 8.16
CA ILE A 2 -4.72 24.49 7.18
C ILE A 2 -4.05 23.14 7.44
N ARG A 3 -4.79 22.15 7.98
CA ARG A 3 -4.28 20.78 8.07
C ARG A 3 -4.10 20.27 6.63
N LYS A 4 -2.86 19.99 6.21
CA LYS A 4 -2.61 19.26 4.96
C LYS A 4 -3.43 17.96 5.02
N ARG A 5 -4.15 17.65 3.93
CA ARG A 5 -4.85 16.36 3.83
C ARG A 5 -3.81 15.24 3.89
N PRO A 6 -4.04 14.17 4.66
CA PRO A 6 -3.10 13.04 4.71
C PRO A 6 -3.00 12.39 3.33
N LEU A 7 -1.80 11.90 3.00
CA LEU A 7 -1.61 11.12 1.77
C LEU A 7 -2.46 9.85 1.84
N ARG A 8 -3.05 9.48 0.71
CA ARG A 8 -3.96 8.34 0.59
C ARG A 8 -3.22 7.21 -0.09
N ALA A 9 -3.05 6.09 0.60
CA ALA A 9 -2.23 4.99 0.11
C ALA A 9 -2.92 3.63 0.27
N VAL A 10 -2.69 2.73 -0.68
CA VAL A 10 -2.83 1.29 -0.50
C VAL A 10 -1.43 0.75 -0.33
N ILE A 11 -1.17 0.12 0.80
CA ILE A 11 0.13 -0.49 1.09
C ILE A 11 0.05 -1.94 0.64
N ASP A 12 0.96 -2.33 -0.25
CA ASP A 12 1.10 -3.71 -0.71
C ASP A 12 1.33 -4.66 0.48
N THR A 13 0.69 -5.82 0.43
CA THR A 13 0.80 -6.89 1.41
C THR A 13 2.25 -7.24 1.72
N ASN A 14 3.13 -7.31 0.72
CA ASN A 14 4.54 -7.65 0.93
C ASN A 14 5.28 -6.56 1.71
N VAL A 15 4.94 -5.29 1.49
CA VAL A 15 5.51 -4.16 2.24
C VAL A 15 5.01 -4.18 3.69
N VAL A 16 3.73 -4.48 3.91
CA VAL A 16 3.18 -4.65 5.27
C VAL A 16 3.90 -5.80 5.99
N PHE A 17 4.07 -6.93 5.32
CA PHE A 17 4.75 -8.09 5.89
C PHE A 17 6.20 -7.79 6.27
N GLU A 18 6.96 -7.21 5.34
CA GLU A 18 8.35 -6.86 5.58
C GLU A 18 8.48 -5.84 6.73
N GLY A 19 7.63 -4.82 6.76
CA GLY A 19 7.66 -3.79 7.79
C GLY A 19 7.31 -4.30 9.19
N LEU A 20 6.48 -5.35 9.29
CA LEU A 20 6.11 -5.96 10.57
C LEU A 20 7.10 -7.02 11.05
N THR A 21 7.95 -7.56 10.17
CA THR A 21 8.89 -8.65 10.51
C THR A 21 10.36 -8.25 10.53
N LYS A 22 10.77 -7.23 9.78
CA LYS A 22 12.16 -6.76 9.72
C LYS A 22 12.27 -5.36 10.31
N GLN A 23 12.96 -5.25 11.45
CA GLN A 23 13.21 -3.96 12.08
C GLN A 23 14.27 -3.15 11.32
N GLY A 24 14.11 -1.82 11.32
CA GLY A 24 15.11 -0.88 10.80
C GLY A 24 15.17 -0.72 9.27
N GLY A 25 14.30 -1.43 8.53
CA GLY A 25 14.16 -1.27 7.08
C GLY A 25 13.18 -0.16 6.68
N ILE A 26 13.20 0.22 5.40
CA ILE A 26 12.30 1.25 4.85
C ILE A 26 10.83 0.82 4.99
N ALA A 27 10.52 -0.48 4.85
CA ALA A 27 9.17 -0.99 5.08
C ALA A 27 8.71 -0.82 6.54
N SER A 28 9.63 -0.90 7.53
CA SER A 28 9.32 -0.60 8.93
C SER A 28 8.95 0.88 9.10
N ALA A 29 9.66 1.78 8.41
CA ALA A 29 9.34 3.20 8.43
C ALA A 29 7.95 3.50 7.83
N ILE A 30 7.48 2.71 6.85
CA ILE A 30 6.09 2.81 6.34
C ILE A 30 5.08 2.50 7.44
N ILE A 31 5.35 1.49 8.27
CA ILE A 31 4.50 1.12 9.41
C ILE A 31 4.50 2.24 10.46
N ASP A 32 5.66 2.83 10.75
CA ASP A 32 5.78 3.91 11.73
C ASP A 32 4.96 5.15 11.31
N VAL A 33 5.14 5.64 10.07
CA VAL A 33 4.37 6.81 9.58
C VAL A 33 2.86 6.53 9.47
N TRP A 34 2.48 5.26 9.29
CA TRP A 34 1.09 4.84 9.34
C TRP A 34 0.56 4.89 10.77
N LEU A 35 1.24 4.30 11.75
CA LEU A 35 0.85 4.35 13.17
C LEU A 35 0.81 5.78 13.72
N ASP A 36 1.66 6.68 13.22
CA ASP A 36 1.66 8.11 13.55
C ASP A 36 0.50 8.89 12.90
N GLY A 37 -0.29 8.25 12.04
CA GLY A 37 -1.43 8.87 11.36
C GLY A 37 -1.05 9.88 10.29
N MET A 38 0.19 9.84 9.78
CA MET A 38 0.65 10.73 8.71
C MET A 38 0.03 10.38 7.35
N ILE A 39 -0.46 9.14 7.21
CA ILE A 39 -1.07 8.61 6.00
C ILE A 39 -2.44 8.01 6.31
N GLN A 40 -3.36 8.09 5.34
CA GLN A 40 -4.63 7.38 5.38
C GLN A 40 -4.54 6.17 4.46
N THR A 41 -4.62 4.97 5.04
CA THR A 41 -4.58 3.74 4.26
C THR A 41 -5.96 3.23 3.88
N TYR A 42 -6.00 2.44 2.81
CA TYR A 42 -7.20 1.81 2.27
C TYR A 42 -6.96 0.33 1.99
N ALA A 43 -7.99 -0.49 2.22
CA ALA A 43 -8.00 -1.91 1.89
C ALA A 43 -9.41 -2.34 1.48
N THR A 44 -9.52 -3.49 0.83
CA THR A 44 -10.81 -4.15 0.54
C THR A 44 -10.94 -5.39 1.42
N LEU A 45 -12.18 -5.76 1.75
CA LEU A 45 -12.42 -7.01 2.47
C LEU A 45 -12.00 -8.22 1.61
N ASP A 46 -12.30 -8.17 0.31
CA ASP A 46 -11.87 -9.16 -0.68
C ASP A 46 -10.35 -9.34 -0.68
N GLY A 47 -9.59 -8.24 -0.76
CA GLY A 47 -8.13 -8.28 -0.74
C GLY A 47 -7.58 -8.90 0.54
N MET A 48 -8.15 -8.55 1.69
CA MET A 48 -7.76 -9.21 2.96
C MET A 48 -8.04 -10.71 2.94
N ILE A 49 -9.23 -11.13 2.49
CA ILE A 49 -9.59 -12.56 2.40
C ILE A 49 -8.62 -13.28 1.46
N GLN A 50 -8.32 -12.70 0.31
CA GLN A 50 -7.35 -13.27 -0.64
C GLN A 50 -5.98 -13.42 0.01
N THR A 51 -5.46 -12.38 0.65
CA THR A 51 -4.19 -12.44 1.40
C THR A 51 -4.18 -13.59 2.41
N TYR A 52 -5.25 -13.77 3.18
CA TYR A 52 -5.35 -14.86 4.16
C TYR A 52 -5.48 -16.25 3.51
N ALA A 53 -6.14 -16.35 2.36
CA ALA A 53 -6.43 -17.63 1.70
C ALA A 53 -5.24 -18.14 0.87
N THR A 54 -4.47 -17.26 0.22
CA THR A 54 -3.45 -17.63 -0.77
C THR A 54 -2.03 -17.63 -0.22
N ASN A 55 -1.76 -16.88 0.86
CA ASN A 55 -0.46 -16.95 1.52
C ASN A 55 -0.47 -18.07 2.56
N ALA A 56 0.22 -19.18 2.28
CA ALA A 56 0.59 -20.19 3.30
C ALA A 56 1.32 -19.54 4.48
N LEU A 57 2.10 -18.53 4.13
CA LEU A 57 2.73 -17.54 4.97
C LEU A 57 1.75 -16.86 5.97
N ALA A 58 0.48 -16.58 5.61
CA ALA A 58 -0.56 -16.05 6.52
C ALA A 58 -0.85 -16.95 7.74
N TYR A 59 -0.62 -18.26 7.62
CA TYR A 59 -0.74 -19.19 8.75
C TYR A 59 0.48 -19.17 9.67
N GLU A 60 1.70 -19.03 9.15
CA GLU A 60 2.90 -18.72 9.96
C GLU A 60 2.81 -17.32 10.60
N TYR A 61 2.11 -16.39 9.95
CA TYR A 61 1.98 -14.99 10.36
C TYR A 61 1.04 -14.75 11.54
N ALA A 62 0.13 -15.68 11.85
CA ALA A 62 -0.81 -15.51 12.95
C ALA A 62 -0.13 -15.43 14.34
N ASP A 63 1.11 -15.93 14.43
CA ASP A 63 1.97 -15.91 15.63
C ASP A 63 3.06 -14.82 15.57
N VAL A 64 3.64 -14.56 14.39
CA VAL A 64 4.76 -13.60 14.21
C VAL A 64 4.28 -12.16 14.08
N LEU A 65 3.16 -11.92 13.40
CA LEU A 65 2.55 -10.60 13.38
C LEU A 65 2.05 -10.34 14.79
N SER A 66 2.62 -9.33 15.46
CA SER A 66 2.03 -8.89 16.72
C SER A 66 0.58 -8.49 16.41
N ARG A 67 -0.38 -9.36 16.77
CA ARG A 67 -1.82 -9.16 16.48
C ARG A 67 -2.29 -7.78 16.90
N LYS A 68 -1.61 -7.20 17.91
CA LYS A 68 -1.77 -5.83 18.38
C LYS A 68 -1.41 -4.77 17.35
N VAL A 69 -0.26 -4.85 16.67
CA VAL A 69 0.14 -3.84 15.67
C VAL A 69 -0.72 -3.98 14.43
N LEU A 70 -0.88 -5.19 13.87
CA LEU A 70 -1.76 -5.39 12.71
C LEU A 70 -3.20 -4.93 13.01
N GLY A 71 -3.74 -5.27 14.19
CA GLY A 71 -5.05 -4.82 14.62
C GLY A 71 -5.14 -3.29 14.79
N SER A 72 -4.04 -2.61 15.15
CA SER A 72 -3.99 -1.15 15.23
C SER A 72 -3.97 -0.53 13.82
N LEU A 73 -3.16 -1.07 12.91
CA LEU A 73 -3.13 -0.65 11.51
C LEU A 73 -4.49 -0.80 10.85
N LEU A 74 -5.16 -1.96 11.02
CA LEU A 74 -6.49 -2.21 10.47
C LEU A 74 -7.56 -1.25 11.01
N LYS A 75 -7.45 -0.80 12.26
CA LYS A 75 -8.34 0.23 12.82
C LYS A 75 -8.10 1.61 12.19
N MET A 76 -6.92 1.84 11.64
CA MET A 76 -6.55 3.09 10.95
C MET A 76 -6.81 3.01 9.43
N THR A 77 -7.01 1.80 8.88
CA THR A 77 -7.41 1.56 7.49
C THR A 77 -8.86 1.90 7.24
N ARG A 78 -9.16 2.51 6.09
CA ARG A 78 -10.52 2.59 5.57
C ARG A 78 -10.81 1.43 4.64
N PHE A 79 -11.90 0.72 4.91
CA PHE A 79 -12.40 -0.30 4.00
C PHE A 79 -13.15 0.35 2.84
N VAL A 80 -12.85 -0.12 1.63
CA VAL A 80 -13.41 0.40 0.38
C VAL A 80 -14.27 -0.67 -0.26
N ASP A 81 -15.49 -0.29 -0.62
CA ASP A 81 -16.34 -1.09 -1.48
C ASP A 81 -15.88 -0.96 -2.94
N ILE A 82 -15.73 -2.09 -3.61
CA ILE A 82 -15.36 -2.12 -5.03
C ILE A 82 -16.63 -1.88 -5.86
N HIS A 83 -16.72 -0.68 -6.46
CA HIS A 83 -17.80 -0.34 -7.38
C HIS A 83 -17.41 -0.58 -8.85
N TYR A 84 -16.11 -0.48 -9.14
CA TYR A 84 -15.53 -0.69 -10.46
C TYR A 84 -14.31 -1.60 -10.34
N SER A 85 -14.12 -2.46 -11.33
CA SER A 85 -12.96 -3.35 -11.42
C SER A 85 -12.27 -3.15 -12.76
N TRP A 86 -10.93 -3.14 -12.75
CA TRP A 86 -10.09 -2.95 -13.93
C TRP A 86 -9.29 -4.20 -14.30
N ARG A 87 -9.59 -5.34 -13.67
CA ARG A 87 -8.86 -6.58 -13.86
C ARG A 87 -9.05 -7.16 -15.27
N PRO A 88 -8.02 -7.77 -15.89
CA PRO A 88 -6.64 -7.85 -15.41
C PRO A 88 -5.78 -6.65 -15.84
N VAL A 89 -5.04 -6.07 -14.90
CA VAL A 89 -4.13 -4.92 -15.12
C VAL A 89 -2.76 -5.11 -14.46
N SER A 90 -2.49 -6.29 -13.91
CA SER A 90 -1.16 -6.76 -13.49
C SER A 90 -0.84 -8.14 -14.11
N PRO A 91 0.43 -8.45 -14.44
CA PRO A 91 0.84 -9.81 -14.76
C PRO A 91 0.73 -10.78 -13.56
N ASP A 92 0.71 -10.27 -12.32
CA ASP A 92 0.39 -11.03 -11.12
C ASP A 92 -1.09 -10.81 -10.76
N PRO A 93 -1.97 -11.83 -10.90
CA PRO A 93 -3.38 -11.73 -10.51
C PRO A 93 -3.58 -11.38 -9.03
N GLY A 94 -2.57 -11.61 -8.19
CA GLY A 94 -2.54 -11.18 -6.80
C GLY A 94 -2.52 -9.65 -6.64
N ASP A 95 -2.02 -8.88 -7.59
CA ASP A 95 -1.96 -7.41 -7.48
C ASP A 95 -3.24 -6.70 -7.93
N ASP A 96 -4.06 -7.38 -8.72
CA ASP A 96 -5.27 -6.82 -9.31
C ASP A 96 -6.26 -6.26 -8.27
N HIS A 97 -6.35 -6.89 -7.09
CA HIS A 97 -7.19 -6.39 -6.00
C HIS A 97 -6.61 -5.12 -5.34
N ILE A 98 -5.29 -4.96 -5.34
CA ILE A 98 -4.60 -3.75 -4.86
C ILE A 98 -4.90 -2.59 -5.81
N ILE A 99 -4.86 -2.85 -7.12
CA ILE A 99 -5.18 -1.86 -8.16
C ILE A 99 -6.64 -1.41 -8.05
N ASP A 100 -7.59 -2.35 -7.97
CA ASP A 100 -9.00 -2.02 -7.78
C ASP A 100 -9.25 -1.19 -6.51
N CYS A 101 -8.60 -1.57 -5.40
CA CYS A 101 -8.67 -0.83 -4.14
C CYS A 101 -8.19 0.61 -4.33
N ALA A 102 -7.00 0.79 -4.91
CA ALA A 102 -6.38 2.09 -5.08
C ALA A 102 -7.19 3.01 -6.00
N MET A 103 -7.75 2.46 -7.08
CA MET A 103 -8.58 3.19 -8.03
C MET A 103 -9.92 3.61 -7.42
N ASN A 104 -10.65 2.70 -6.75
CA ASN A 104 -11.90 3.06 -6.06
C ASN A 104 -11.64 4.02 -4.88
N ALA A 105 -10.49 3.91 -4.23
CA ALA A 105 -10.09 4.80 -3.16
C ALA A 105 -9.60 6.15 -3.68
N ASN A 106 -9.19 6.33 -4.94
CA ASN A 106 -8.34 7.44 -5.37
C ASN A 106 -7.14 7.63 -4.42
N ALA A 107 -6.37 6.55 -4.30
CA ALA A 107 -5.16 6.42 -3.49
C ALA A 107 -4.00 5.96 -4.38
N MET A 108 -2.77 6.28 -3.99
CA MET A 108 -1.59 5.69 -4.62
C MET A 108 -1.31 4.29 -4.09
N VAL A 109 -0.51 3.51 -4.81
CA VAL A 109 0.02 2.22 -4.34
C VAL A 109 1.45 2.40 -3.88
N VAL A 110 1.76 1.84 -2.71
CA VAL A 110 3.14 1.70 -2.20
C VAL A 110 3.52 0.23 -2.28
N THR A 111 4.47 -0.11 -3.16
CA THR A 111 4.87 -1.50 -3.45
C THR A 111 6.36 -1.61 -3.75
N SER A 112 6.97 -2.74 -3.36
CA SER A 112 8.34 -3.09 -3.77
C SER A 112 8.39 -3.67 -5.19
N ASN A 113 7.24 -3.97 -5.78
CA ASN A 113 7.05 -4.70 -7.03
C ASN A 113 6.55 -3.79 -8.18
N ILE A 114 7.11 -2.57 -8.31
CA ILE A 114 6.62 -1.55 -9.27
C ILE A 114 6.41 -2.09 -10.69
N ARG A 115 7.27 -3.01 -11.14
CA ARG A 115 7.18 -3.62 -12.48
C ARG A 115 5.82 -4.28 -12.76
N ASP A 116 5.20 -4.86 -11.74
CA ASP A 116 3.94 -5.61 -11.85
C ASP A 116 2.75 -4.62 -11.99
N PHE A 117 2.94 -3.35 -11.61
CA PHE A 117 1.92 -2.30 -11.71
C PHE A 117 2.09 -1.38 -12.93
N ARG A 118 3.07 -1.61 -13.81
CA ARG A 118 3.36 -0.71 -14.95
C ARG A 118 2.16 -0.49 -15.86
N LEU A 119 1.42 -1.56 -16.18
CA LEU A 119 0.23 -1.46 -17.02
C LEU A 119 -0.84 -0.57 -16.37
N ALA A 120 -1.04 -0.67 -15.06
CA ALA A 120 -1.94 0.20 -14.31
C ALA A 120 -1.47 1.67 -14.28
N GLN A 121 -0.15 1.91 -14.17
CA GLN A 121 0.40 3.28 -14.26
C GLN A 121 0.12 3.90 -15.63
N GLU A 122 0.33 3.14 -16.70
CA GLU A 122 0.20 3.62 -18.08
C GLU A 122 -1.26 3.80 -18.50
N SER A 123 -2.09 2.79 -18.26
CA SER A 123 -3.48 2.74 -18.74
C SER A 123 -4.48 3.43 -17.81
N LEU A 124 -4.27 3.36 -16.49
CA LEU A 124 -5.21 3.91 -15.50
C LEU A 124 -4.70 5.20 -14.85
N ARG A 125 -3.47 5.62 -15.16
CA ARG A 125 -2.78 6.74 -14.49
C ARG A 125 -2.67 6.53 -12.98
N LEU A 126 -2.61 5.28 -12.54
CA LEU A 126 -2.44 4.93 -11.14
C LEU A 126 -1.07 5.40 -10.65
N GLN A 127 -1.04 6.17 -9.57
CA GLN A 127 0.23 6.55 -8.96
C GLN A 127 0.77 5.37 -8.15
N VAL A 128 1.97 4.92 -8.50
CA VAL A 128 2.65 3.78 -7.86
C VAL A 128 4.06 4.23 -7.50
N VAL A 129 4.48 3.97 -6.27
CA VAL A 129 5.79 4.37 -5.75
C VAL A 129 6.41 3.24 -4.92
N SER A 130 7.74 3.20 -4.87
CA SER A 130 8.45 2.35 -3.92
C SER A 130 8.29 2.86 -2.48
N PRO A 131 8.48 1.99 -1.46
CA PRO A 131 8.55 2.41 -0.07
C PRO A 131 9.56 3.54 0.18
N LEU A 132 10.71 3.52 -0.51
CA LEU A 132 11.75 4.53 -0.34
C LEU A 132 11.30 5.89 -0.89
N GLU A 133 10.78 5.91 -2.11
CA GLU A 133 10.25 7.13 -2.74
C GLU A 133 9.11 7.74 -1.91
N PHE A 134 8.26 6.89 -1.33
CA PHE A 134 7.16 7.34 -0.48
C PHE A 134 7.64 8.06 0.79
N ILE A 135 8.60 7.47 1.52
CA ILE A 135 9.18 8.07 2.74
C ILE A 135 9.92 9.38 2.43
N ILE A 136 10.64 9.42 1.32
CA ILE A 136 11.35 10.62 0.86
C ILE A 136 10.35 11.73 0.50
N GLY A 137 9.27 11.39 -0.20
CA GLY A 137 8.18 12.32 -0.52
C GLY A 137 7.47 12.88 0.72
N LEU A 138 7.28 12.07 1.76
CA LEU A 138 6.74 12.51 3.05
C LEU A 138 7.65 13.51 3.76
N SER A 139 8.97 13.32 3.63
CA SER A 139 10.00 14.19 4.24
C SER A 139 10.14 15.54 3.52
N GLY A 140 9.40 15.77 2.43
CA GLY A 140 9.48 16.99 1.62
C GLY A 140 10.72 17.07 0.73
N VAL A 141 11.49 15.98 0.62
CA VAL A 141 12.63 15.87 -0.30
C VAL A 141 12.06 15.38 -1.63
N ALA A 142 11.90 16.28 -2.59
CA ALA A 142 11.51 15.88 -3.94
C ALA A 142 12.70 15.22 -4.63
N PHE A 143 12.53 14.01 -5.17
CA PHE A 143 13.42 13.57 -6.24
C PHE A 143 13.18 14.48 -7.45
N GLY A 144 14.22 15.20 -7.84
CA GLY A 144 14.27 15.90 -9.11
C GLY A 144 14.13 14.89 -10.24
N GLY A 145 12.91 14.61 -10.64
CA GLY A 145 12.60 14.28 -12.03
C GLY A 145 12.48 15.60 -12.76
N GLU A 146 13.39 15.85 -13.70
CA GLU A 146 13.28 16.89 -14.70
C GLU A 146 11.84 17.01 -15.17
N ARG A 147 11.21 18.15 -14.84
CA ARG A 147 10.20 18.71 -15.72
C ARG A 147 10.97 19.42 -16.81
N ASP A 148 11.41 18.67 -17.80
CA ASP A 148 11.81 19.24 -19.07
C ASP A 148 10.55 19.75 -19.77
N ASN A 149 10.55 21.07 -19.98
CA ASN A 149 9.73 21.91 -20.86
C ASN A 149 8.41 21.36 -21.42
#